data_AF-A0AAU1S8W7-F1
#
_entry.id   AF-A0AAU1S8W7-F1
#
_cell.length_a   1.000
_cell.length_b   1.000
_cell.length_c   1.000
_cell.angle_alpha   90.00
_cell.angle_beta   90.00
_cell.angle_gamma   90.00
#
_symmetry.space_group_name_H-M   'P 1'
#
loop_
_entity.id
_entity.type
_entity.pdbx_description
1 polymer ?
#
loop_
_entity_poly.entity_id
_entity_poly.type
_entity_poly.pdbx_seq_one_letter_code
_entity_poly.pdbx_strand_id
1 'polypeptide(L)'
;MADRRGWHLYATDDVMGDHARRTTPEDAPFLHKFIAMDMDERWVNRSPQTMLETFHWFRGEGFGLIVEDLLRLPREPCVIVEGFRLLPHLVKPLLAVPGHAVWLLPTPEFRQAAIRGRETPGEGFTWKTSAPERADRNLAERDRMFTNRVHEETSRLELRTVEVDTTMTEEDLAKQVTAAFEL
;
A
#
# COMPACT_ATOMS: atom_id res chain seq x y z
N MET A 1 -10.00 14.12 -2.50
CA MET A 1 -9.16 15.26 -2.94
C MET A 1 -9.24 15.44 -4.45
N ALA A 2 -8.99 14.38 -5.23
CA ALA A 2 -9.06 14.40 -6.68
C ALA A 2 -10.41 14.92 -7.20
N ASP A 3 -11.54 14.40 -6.71
CA ASP A 3 -12.89 14.84 -7.09
C ASP A 3 -13.11 16.34 -6.90
N ARG A 4 -12.70 16.88 -5.75
CA ARG A 4 -12.85 18.32 -5.41
C ARG A 4 -12.06 19.23 -6.37
N ARG A 5 -11.00 18.71 -7.00
CA ARG A 5 -10.12 19.46 -7.91
C ARG A 5 -10.30 19.07 -9.38
N GLY A 6 -11.23 18.16 -9.70
CA GLY A 6 -11.42 17.64 -11.06
C GLY A 6 -10.21 16.86 -11.59
N TRP A 7 -9.43 16.25 -10.70
CA TRP A 7 -8.25 15.46 -11.04
C TRP A 7 -8.60 13.99 -11.26
N HIS A 8 -7.77 13.31 -12.04
CA HIS A 8 -7.91 11.87 -12.24
C HIS A 8 -7.31 11.12 -11.04
N LEU A 9 -8.04 10.13 -10.52
CA LEU A 9 -7.54 9.23 -9.48
C LEU A 9 -7.04 7.94 -10.14
N TYR A 10 -5.78 7.59 -9.90
CA TYR A 10 -5.20 6.29 -10.19
C TYR A 10 -4.97 5.55 -8.88
N ALA A 11 -5.88 4.66 -8.50
CA ALA A 11 -5.70 3.78 -7.35
C ALA A 11 -4.95 2.52 -7.78
N THR A 12 -3.80 2.23 -7.16
CA THR A 12 -2.98 1.06 -7.56
C THR A 12 -3.67 -0.28 -7.31
N ASP A 13 -4.70 -0.28 -6.47
CA ASP A 13 -5.45 -1.47 -6.06
C ASP A 13 -6.42 -1.93 -7.17
N ASP A 14 -7.04 -0.98 -7.87
CA ASP A 14 -7.98 -1.24 -8.98
C ASP A 14 -7.32 -1.99 -10.15
N VAL A 15 -6.03 -1.75 -10.35
CA VAL A 15 -5.26 -2.29 -11.48
C VAL A 15 -4.47 -3.55 -11.12
N MET A 16 -4.51 -4.02 -9.87
CA MET A 16 -3.74 -5.20 -9.43
C MET A 16 -4.04 -6.46 -10.24
N GLY A 17 -5.32 -6.72 -10.51
CA GLY A 17 -5.73 -7.88 -11.29
C GLY A 17 -5.26 -7.79 -12.75
N ASP A 18 -5.21 -6.60 -13.32
CA ASP A 18 -4.67 -6.38 -14.66
C ASP A 18 -3.17 -6.58 -14.72
N HIS A 19 -2.44 -5.98 -13.78
CA HIS A 19 -1.00 -6.12 -13.70
C HIS A 19 -0.56 -7.56 -13.47
N ALA A 20 -1.32 -8.32 -12.68
CA ALA A 20 -1.08 -9.75 -12.51
C ALA A 20 -1.20 -10.53 -13.84
N ARG A 21 -2.14 -10.17 -14.72
CA ARG A 21 -2.29 -10.80 -16.05
C ARG A 21 -1.19 -10.40 -17.03
N ARG A 22 -0.56 -9.24 -16.83
CA ARG A 22 0.49 -8.68 -17.70
C ARG A 22 1.91 -9.09 -17.31
N THR A 23 2.08 -9.87 -16.24
CA THR A 23 3.40 -10.34 -15.77
C THR A 23 3.57 -11.83 -15.99
N THR A 24 4.81 -12.25 -16.17
CA THR A 24 5.21 -13.67 -16.19
C THR A 24 5.87 -14.08 -14.86
N PRO A 25 6.00 -15.40 -14.58
CA PRO A 25 6.78 -15.88 -13.43
C PRO A 25 8.24 -15.41 -13.43
N GLU A 26 8.81 -15.11 -14.59
CA GLU A 26 10.15 -14.53 -14.73
C GLU A 26 10.18 -13.06 -14.32
N ASP A 27 9.17 -12.28 -14.70
CA ASP A 27 9.08 -10.83 -14.39
C ASP A 27 8.68 -10.57 -12.93
N ALA A 28 7.76 -11.37 -12.39
CA ALA A 28 7.17 -11.19 -11.07
C ALA A 28 7.11 -12.54 -10.29
N PRO A 29 8.26 -13.15 -9.97
CA PRO A 29 8.33 -14.47 -9.36
C PRO A 29 7.61 -14.55 -8.01
N PHE A 30 7.62 -13.50 -7.19
CA PHE A 30 6.93 -13.52 -5.90
C PHE A 30 5.41 -13.45 -6.08
N LEU A 31 4.92 -12.68 -7.05
CA LEU A 31 3.50 -12.58 -7.38
C LEU A 31 2.96 -13.91 -7.87
N HIS A 32 3.66 -14.54 -8.82
CA HIS A 32 3.22 -15.84 -9.37
C HIS A 32 3.28 -16.96 -8.33
N LYS A 33 4.30 -16.96 -7.45
CA LYS A 33 4.30 -17.85 -6.27
C LYS A 33 3.12 -17.58 -5.36
N PHE A 34 2.80 -16.32 -5.09
CA PHE A 34 1.67 -15.94 -4.24
C PHE A 34 0.33 -16.34 -4.86
N ILE A 35 0.14 -16.18 -6.17
CA ILE A 35 -1.06 -16.60 -6.90
C ILE A 35 -1.25 -18.12 -6.80
N ALA A 36 -0.17 -18.89 -6.89
CA ALA A 36 -0.20 -20.35 -6.78
C ALA A 36 -0.52 -20.87 -5.37
N MET A 37 -0.32 -20.06 -4.33
CA MET A 37 -0.59 -20.45 -2.94
C MET A 37 -2.08 -20.53 -2.64
N ASP A 38 -2.46 -21.49 -1.81
CA ASP A 38 -3.77 -21.52 -1.16
C ASP A 38 -3.89 -20.47 -0.03
N MET A 39 -5.06 -20.39 0.60
CA MET A 39 -5.33 -19.39 1.65
C MET A 39 -4.49 -19.61 2.92
N ASP A 40 -4.21 -20.85 3.27
CA ASP A 40 -3.47 -21.19 4.49
C ASP A 40 -1.97 -20.99 4.28
N GLU A 41 -1.44 -21.39 3.13
CA GLU A 41 -0.11 -21.05 2.68
C GLU A 41 0.07 -19.53 2.70
N ARG A 42 -0.90 -18.78 2.16
CA ARG A 42 -0.81 -17.32 2.15
C ARG A 42 -0.76 -16.74 3.56
N TRP A 43 -1.65 -17.16 4.46
CA TRP A 43 -1.98 -16.38 5.66
C TRP A 43 -1.82 -17.10 7.00
N VAL A 44 -1.72 -18.43 7.03
CA VAL A 44 -1.69 -19.22 8.27
C VAL A 44 -0.33 -19.89 8.51
N ASN A 45 0.15 -20.62 7.50
CA ASN A 45 1.24 -21.59 7.62
C ASN A 45 2.63 -20.97 7.58
N ARG A 46 2.73 -19.69 7.21
CA ARG A 46 3.99 -18.94 7.16
C ARG A 46 4.11 -18.00 8.35
N SER A 47 5.34 -17.63 8.71
CA SER A 47 5.57 -16.58 9.69
C SER A 47 5.24 -15.21 9.08
N PRO A 48 4.86 -14.21 9.91
CA PRO A 48 4.68 -12.83 9.43
C PRO A 48 5.92 -12.28 8.73
N GLN A 49 7.12 -12.63 9.20
CA GLN A 49 8.39 -12.23 8.59
C GLN A 49 8.54 -12.81 7.18
N THR A 50 8.25 -14.10 6.99
CA THR A 50 8.28 -14.70 5.66
C THR A 50 7.24 -14.06 4.75
N MET A 51 6.03 -13.77 5.26
CA MET A 51 5.02 -13.06 4.48
C MET A 51 5.52 -11.69 4.05
N LEU A 52 6.12 -10.91 4.95
CA LEU A 52 6.70 -9.59 4.65
C LEU A 52 7.73 -9.68 3.52
N GLU A 53 8.71 -10.58 3.64
CA GLU A 53 9.82 -10.65 2.69
C GLU A 53 9.43 -11.21 1.32
N THR A 54 8.35 -11.99 1.27
CA THR A 54 7.88 -12.65 0.04
C THR A 54 6.62 -12.02 -0.55
N PHE A 55 6.05 -10.98 0.08
CA PHE A 55 4.91 -10.27 -0.47
C PHE A 55 5.38 -9.39 -1.63
N HIS A 56 5.05 -9.83 -2.83
CA HIS A 56 5.50 -9.28 -4.10
C HIS A 56 5.40 -7.76 -4.22
N TRP A 57 4.29 -7.14 -3.81
CA TRP A 57 4.14 -5.69 -3.89
C TRP A 57 5.01 -4.92 -2.90
N PHE A 58 5.37 -5.50 -1.75
CA PHE A 58 6.35 -4.89 -0.83
C PHE A 58 7.78 -4.98 -1.36
N ARG A 59 7.99 -5.78 -2.42
CA ARG A 59 9.24 -5.85 -3.16
C ARG A 59 9.25 -5.00 -4.44
N GLY A 60 8.13 -4.36 -4.78
CA GLY A 60 8.01 -3.54 -5.97
C GLY A 60 7.67 -4.30 -7.25
N GLU A 61 7.31 -5.59 -7.18
CA GLU A 61 6.89 -6.32 -8.39
C GLU A 61 5.64 -5.66 -8.99
N GLY A 62 5.66 -5.45 -10.31
CA GLY A 62 4.61 -4.75 -11.03
C GLY A 62 4.61 -3.22 -10.88
N PHE A 63 5.58 -2.61 -10.18
CA PHE A 63 5.68 -1.14 -10.12
C PHE A 63 5.88 -0.50 -11.50
N GLY A 64 6.66 -1.14 -12.38
CA GLY A 64 6.85 -0.68 -13.76
C GLY A 64 5.54 -0.56 -14.54
N LEU A 65 4.55 -1.40 -14.26
CA LEU A 65 3.24 -1.35 -14.91
C LEU A 65 2.40 -0.13 -14.44
N ILE A 66 2.61 0.34 -13.20
CA ILE A 66 2.04 1.63 -12.75
C ILE A 66 2.60 2.75 -13.62
N VAL A 67 3.93 2.80 -13.75
CA VAL A 67 4.60 3.83 -14.55
C VAL A 67 4.12 3.77 -16.01
N GLU A 68 4.01 2.57 -16.58
CA GLU A 68 3.53 2.36 -17.94
C GLU A 68 2.09 2.87 -18.14
N ASP A 69 1.20 2.63 -17.18
CA ASP A 69 -0.17 3.13 -17.24
C ASP A 69 -0.22 4.66 -17.11
N LEU A 70 0.53 5.23 -16.17
CA LEU A 70 0.58 6.68 -15.95
C LEU A 70 1.13 7.43 -17.18
N LEU A 71 2.10 6.85 -17.90
CA LEU A 71 2.64 7.42 -19.14
C LEU A 71 1.63 7.43 -20.30
N ARG A 72 0.57 6.61 -20.23
CA ARG A 72 -0.51 6.58 -21.22
C ARG A 72 -1.64 7.56 -20.92
N LEU A 73 -1.72 8.06 -19.69
CA LEU A 73 -2.73 9.04 -19.31
C LEU A 73 -2.44 10.40 -19.95
N PRO A 74 -3.47 11.20 -20.26
CA PRO A 74 -3.27 12.58 -20.69
C PRO A 74 -2.59 13.37 -19.56
N ARG A 75 -1.81 14.39 -19.95
CA ARG A 75 -1.14 15.29 -18.97
C ARG A 75 -2.12 16.14 -18.17
N GLU A 76 -3.31 16.37 -18.71
CA GLU A 76 -4.38 17.13 -18.07
C GLU A 76 -5.69 16.34 -18.12
N PRO A 77 -6.51 16.36 -17.04
CA PRO A 77 -6.23 16.99 -15.74
C PRO A 77 -5.10 16.26 -14.97
N CYS A 78 -4.61 16.86 -13.88
CA CYS A 78 -3.59 16.25 -13.02
C CYS A 78 -4.03 14.85 -12.55
N VAL A 79 -3.07 13.95 -12.36
CA VAL A 79 -3.30 12.59 -11.87
C VAL A 79 -2.80 12.48 -10.43
N ILE A 80 -3.67 12.03 -9.52
CA ILE A 80 -3.30 11.60 -8.17
C ILE A 80 -3.17 10.09 -8.17
N VAL A 81 -2.01 9.61 -7.74
CA VAL A 81 -1.69 8.19 -7.64
C VAL A 81 -1.72 7.81 -6.17
N GLU A 82 -2.51 6.80 -5.80
CA GLU A 82 -2.58 6.31 -4.41
C GLU A 82 -2.46 4.79 -4.30
N GLY A 83 -2.04 4.33 -3.13
CA GLY A 83 -2.02 2.91 -2.76
C GLY A 83 -0.67 2.44 -2.23
N PHE A 84 -0.67 1.28 -1.57
CA PHE A 84 0.50 0.78 -0.82
C PHE A 84 1.64 0.28 -1.72
N ARG A 85 1.40 0.13 -3.03
CA ARG A 85 2.40 -0.28 -4.02
C ARG A 85 3.39 0.85 -4.36
N LEU A 86 3.14 2.07 -3.88
CA LEU A 86 4.00 3.24 -4.06
C LEU A 86 5.13 3.27 -3.03
N LEU A 87 6.11 2.38 -3.22
CA LEU A 87 7.24 2.24 -2.29
C LEU A 87 8.18 3.46 -2.37
N PRO A 88 8.62 4.02 -1.24
CA PRO A 88 9.44 5.24 -1.22
C PRO A 88 10.69 5.19 -2.12
N HIS A 89 11.44 4.10 -2.10
CA HIS A 89 12.64 3.95 -2.93
C HIS A 89 12.35 3.84 -4.44
N LEU A 90 11.15 3.42 -4.84
CA LEU A 90 10.75 3.33 -6.25
C LEU A 90 10.17 4.65 -6.78
N VAL A 91 9.46 5.37 -5.92
CA VAL A 91 8.83 6.65 -6.26
C VAL A 91 9.88 7.77 -6.29
N LYS A 92 10.78 7.83 -5.31
CA LYS A 92 11.74 8.95 -5.19
C LYS A 92 12.51 9.28 -6.48
N PRO A 93 13.07 8.30 -7.23
CA PRO A 93 13.79 8.60 -8.47
C PRO A 93 12.91 9.19 -9.58
N LEU A 94 11.58 9.06 -9.49
CA LEU A 94 10.63 9.56 -10.47
C LEU A 94 10.06 10.95 -10.11
N LEU A 95 10.34 11.45 -8.90
CA LEU A 95 9.84 12.75 -8.45
C LEU A 95 10.66 13.88 -9.10
N ALA A 96 10.00 14.67 -9.95
CA ALA A 96 10.58 15.92 -10.47
C ALA A 96 10.70 17.01 -9.39
N VAL A 97 9.79 16.98 -8.40
CA VAL A 97 9.75 17.90 -7.26
C VAL A 97 9.53 17.05 -6.00
N PRO A 98 10.35 17.19 -4.94
CA PRO A 98 10.21 16.40 -3.71
C PRO A 98 8.83 16.51 -3.05
N GLY A 99 8.16 17.66 -3.17
CA GLY A 99 6.82 17.90 -2.64
C GLY A 99 5.68 17.18 -3.38
N HIS A 100 5.95 16.50 -4.50
CA HIS A 100 4.92 15.77 -5.26
C HIS A 100 4.67 14.34 -4.75
N ALA A 101 5.10 14.01 -3.54
CA ALA A 101 4.70 12.78 -2.86
C ALA A 101 4.64 12.98 -1.35
N VAL A 102 3.71 12.25 -0.72
CA VAL A 102 3.56 12.20 0.73
C VAL A 102 3.16 10.79 1.14
N TRP A 103 3.79 10.28 2.20
CA TRP A 103 3.43 8.98 2.78
C TRP A 103 2.65 9.18 4.08
N LEU A 104 1.50 8.52 4.17
CA LEU A 104 0.67 8.51 5.38
C LEU A 104 1.10 7.35 6.27
N LEU A 105 1.66 7.65 7.43
CA LEU A 105 2.23 6.67 8.34
C LEU A 105 1.34 6.55 9.58
N PRO A 106 0.53 5.49 9.70
CA PRO A 106 -0.35 5.35 10.86
C PRO A 106 0.44 5.02 12.12
N THR A 107 0.06 5.63 13.24
CA THR A 107 0.62 5.28 14.56
C THR A 107 0.24 3.84 14.96
N PRO A 108 1.00 3.20 15.86
CA PRO A 108 0.64 1.89 16.39
C PRO A 108 -0.80 1.83 16.94
N GLU A 109 -1.23 2.89 17.63
CA GLU A 109 -2.56 3.02 18.24
C GLU A 109 -3.64 3.12 17.16
N PHE A 110 -3.40 3.91 16.12
CA PHE A 110 -4.31 4.01 14.97
C PHE A 110 -4.49 2.67 14.28
N ARG A 111 -3.39 1.94 14.02
CA ARG A 111 -3.46 0.61 13.39
C ARG A 111 -4.29 -0.36 14.23
N GLN A 112 -4.07 -0.38 15.55
CA GLN A 112 -4.84 -1.23 16.44
C GLN A 112 -6.34 -0.87 16.45
N ALA A 113 -6.67 0.42 16.48
CA ALA A 113 -8.05 0.88 16.39
C ALA A 113 -8.70 0.50 15.05
N ALA A 114 -7.98 0.66 13.94
CA ALA A 114 -8.46 0.31 12.61
C ALA A 114 -8.63 -1.20 12.39
N ILE A 115 -7.85 -2.05 13.07
CA ILE A 115 -8.04 -3.50 13.05
C ILE A 115 -9.31 -3.86 13.83
N ARG A 116 -9.42 -3.42 15.09
CA ARG A 116 -10.60 -3.67 15.94
C ARG A 116 -11.91 -3.16 15.32
N GLY A 117 -11.86 -2.03 14.63
CA GLY A 117 -13.03 -1.45 13.94
C GLY A 117 -13.47 -2.23 12.69
N ARG A 118 -12.62 -3.09 12.13
CA ARG A 118 -12.90 -3.92 10.95
C ARG A 118 -13.36 -5.34 11.29
N GLU A 119 -13.25 -5.74 12.56
CA GLU A 119 -13.64 -7.08 13.03
C GLU A 119 -15.17 -7.21 13.08
N THR A 120 -15.77 -7.55 11.95
CA THR A 120 -17.10 -8.18 11.95
C THR A 120 -16.90 -9.70 11.88
N PRO A 121 -17.26 -10.46 12.93
CA PRO A 121 -17.08 -11.91 12.94
C PRO A 121 -17.77 -12.56 11.74
N GLY A 122 -17.06 -13.44 11.03
CA GLY A 122 -17.55 -14.14 9.84
C GLY A 122 -17.34 -13.40 8.51
N GLU A 123 -16.78 -12.19 8.51
CA GLU A 123 -16.54 -11.39 7.30
C GLU A 123 -15.05 -11.19 7.00
N GLY A 124 -14.67 -11.19 5.72
CA GLY A 124 -13.30 -10.98 5.27
C GLY A 124 -12.64 -12.24 4.69
N PHE A 125 -11.47 -12.06 4.06
CA PHE A 125 -10.79 -13.17 3.38
C PHE A 125 -10.12 -14.16 4.34
N THR A 126 -9.84 -13.76 5.59
CA THR A 126 -9.20 -14.62 6.60
C THR A 126 -10.13 -15.72 7.09
N TRP A 127 -11.45 -15.54 7.03
CA TRP A 127 -12.45 -16.60 7.27
C TRP A 127 -12.44 -17.72 6.23
N LYS A 128 -11.76 -17.53 5.10
CA LYS A 128 -11.53 -18.58 4.09
C LYS A 128 -10.30 -19.44 4.38
N THR A 129 -9.63 -19.21 5.51
CA THR A 129 -8.49 -20.00 6.00
C THR A 129 -8.97 -21.03 7.03
N SER A 130 -8.15 -22.04 7.31
CA SER A 130 -8.43 -23.02 8.38
C SER A 130 -8.32 -22.43 9.80
N ALA A 131 -7.64 -21.29 9.97
CA ALA A 131 -7.43 -20.66 11.26
C ALA A 131 -7.50 -19.12 11.15
N PRO A 132 -8.72 -18.54 11.05
CA PRO A 132 -8.92 -17.11 10.79
C PRO A 132 -8.22 -16.20 11.79
N GLU A 133 -8.34 -16.47 13.09
CA GLU A 133 -7.68 -15.67 14.14
C GLU A 133 -6.15 -15.68 14.02
N ARG A 134 -5.58 -16.81 13.57
CA ARG A 134 -4.13 -16.92 13.34
C ARG A 134 -3.75 -16.12 12.09
N ALA A 135 -4.56 -16.16 11.04
CA ALA A 135 -4.36 -15.34 9.84
C ALA A 135 -4.41 -13.85 10.17
N ASP A 136 -5.38 -13.39 10.97
CA ASP A 136 -5.50 -12.00 11.39
C ASP A 136 -4.27 -11.54 12.19
N ARG A 137 -3.84 -12.33 13.19
CA ARG A 137 -2.60 -12.04 13.94
C ARG A 137 -1.38 -11.97 13.04
N ASN A 138 -1.27 -12.88 12.07
CA ASN A 138 -0.14 -12.90 11.15
C ASN A 138 -0.10 -11.65 10.25
N LEU A 139 -1.26 -11.26 9.71
CA LEU A 139 -1.40 -10.08 8.87
C LEU A 139 -1.12 -8.79 9.64
N ALA A 140 -1.68 -8.66 10.85
CA ALA A 140 -1.45 -7.51 11.72
C ALA A 140 0.05 -7.32 12.02
N GLU A 141 0.75 -8.42 12.33
CA GLU A 141 2.18 -8.37 12.59
C GLU A 141 3.00 -8.06 11.32
N ARG A 142 2.66 -8.67 10.19
CA ARG A 142 3.29 -8.37 8.90
C ARG A 142 3.14 -6.89 8.54
N ASP A 143 1.93 -6.34 8.67
CA ASP A 143 1.62 -4.96 8.31
C ASP A 143 2.30 -3.98 9.26
N ARG A 144 2.38 -4.30 10.56
CA ARG A 144 3.19 -3.54 11.52
C ARG A 144 4.64 -3.45 11.08
N MET A 145 5.26 -4.57 10.72
CA MET A 145 6.65 -4.60 10.25
C MET A 145 6.83 -3.83 8.93
N PHE A 146 5.88 -3.95 8.00
CA PHE A 146 5.92 -3.20 6.74
C PHE A 146 5.83 -1.69 6.97
N THR A 147 4.91 -1.22 7.80
CA THR A 147 4.83 0.22 8.11
C THR A 147 6.11 0.72 8.78
N ASN A 148 6.72 -0.06 9.68
CA ASN A 148 8.00 0.31 10.28
C ASN A 148 9.10 0.44 9.21
N ARG A 149 9.16 -0.50 8.26
CA ARG A 149 10.09 -0.44 7.12
C ARG A 149 9.86 0.81 6.26
N VAL A 150 8.60 1.14 5.97
CA VAL A 150 8.27 2.35 5.21
C VAL A 150 8.68 3.60 5.99
N HIS A 151 8.44 3.66 7.30
CA HIS A 151 8.84 4.78 8.15
C HIS A 151 10.37 4.97 8.18
N GLU A 152 11.13 3.89 8.37
CA GLU A 152 12.60 3.92 8.31
C GLU A 152 13.09 4.37 6.92
N GLU A 153 12.45 3.88 5.85
CA GLU A 153 12.82 4.20 4.48
C GLU A 153 12.51 5.65 4.12
N THR A 154 11.33 6.18 4.44
CA THR A 154 10.98 7.58 4.17
C THR A 154 11.89 8.52 4.94
N SER A 155 12.22 8.21 6.20
CA SER A 155 13.18 8.98 7.00
C SER A 155 14.58 8.98 6.36
N ARG A 156 15.11 7.81 6.00
CA ARG A 156 16.41 7.67 5.32
C ARG A 156 16.46 8.40 3.97
N LEU A 157 15.33 8.44 3.27
CA LEU A 157 15.21 9.09 1.96
C LEU A 157 14.80 10.57 2.05
N GLU A 158 14.60 11.12 3.25
CA GLU A 158 14.15 12.50 3.48
C GLU A 158 12.86 12.84 2.71
N LEU A 159 11.94 11.86 2.63
CA LEU A 159 10.66 12.01 1.95
C LEU A 159 9.60 12.53 2.92
N ARG A 160 8.64 13.30 2.38
CA ARG A 160 7.60 13.92 3.19
C ARG A 160 6.63 12.87 3.72
N THR A 161 6.35 12.93 5.02
CA THR A 161 5.42 12.03 5.71
C THR A 161 4.38 12.82 6.48
N VAL A 162 3.20 12.24 6.67
CA VAL A 162 2.18 12.69 7.62
C VAL A 162 1.91 11.52 8.55
N GLU A 163 2.14 11.71 9.85
CA GLU A 163 1.78 10.72 10.86
C GLU A 163 0.27 10.79 11.13
N VAL A 164 -0.41 9.65 11.13
CA VAL A 164 -1.86 9.57 11.30
C VAL A 164 -2.19 8.86 12.60
N ASP A 165 -2.74 9.61 13.55
CA ASP A 165 -3.17 9.09 14.86
C ASP A 165 -4.71 9.00 14.96
N THR A 166 -5.19 8.45 16.09
CA THR A 166 -6.63 8.23 16.33
C THR A 166 -7.45 9.51 16.56
N THR A 167 -6.79 10.64 16.79
CA THR A 167 -7.44 11.94 17.04
C THR A 167 -7.60 12.75 15.76
N MET A 168 -6.85 12.40 14.71
CA MET A 168 -6.88 13.10 13.43
C MET A 168 -8.18 12.83 12.68
N THR A 169 -8.90 13.90 12.34
CA THR A 169 -10.09 13.79 11.48
C THR A 169 -9.69 13.66 10.01
N GLU A 170 -10.61 13.18 9.18
CA GLU A 170 -10.41 13.15 7.71
C GLU A 170 -10.17 14.55 7.13
N GLU A 171 -10.80 15.58 7.71
CA GLU A 171 -10.60 16.97 7.28
C GLU A 171 -9.21 17.48 7.63
N ASP A 172 -8.72 17.18 8.84
CA ASP A 172 -7.36 17.54 9.27
C ASP A 172 -6.31 16.83 8.40
N LEU A 173 -6.51 15.55 8.14
CA LEU A 173 -5.63 14.78 7.25
C LEU A 173 -5.63 15.37 5.83
N ALA A 174 -6.80 15.70 5.28
CA ALA A 174 -6.90 16.32 3.97
C ALA A 174 -6.19 17.68 3.90
N LYS A 175 -6.26 18.49 4.97
CA LYS A 175 -5.51 19.76 5.07
C LYS A 175 -4.01 19.52 5.09
N GLN A 176 -3.54 18.56 5.89
CA GLN A 176 -2.11 18.23 5.97
C GLN A 176 -1.55 17.70 4.65
N VAL A 177 -2.29 16.83 3.97
CA VAL A 177 -1.93 16.32 2.64
C VAL A 177 -1.90 17.44 1.60
N THR A 178 -2.90 18.32 1.60
CA THR A 178 -2.94 19.48 0.70
C THR A 178 -1.73 20.40 0.92
N ALA A 179 -1.41 20.71 2.17
CA ALA A 179 -0.23 21.48 2.53
C ALA A 179 1.08 20.75 2.18
N ALA A 180 1.09 19.42 2.22
CA ALA A 180 2.26 18.62 1.85
C ALA A 180 2.59 18.72 0.36
N PHE A 181 1.56 18.79 -0.47
CA PHE A 181 1.66 18.99 -1.92
C PHE A 181 1.76 20.46 -2.36
N GLU A 182 1.74 21.41 -1.41
CA GLU A 182 1.78 22.86 -1.71
C GLU A 182 0.58 23.34 -2.58
N LEU A 183 -0.61 22.78 -2.32
CA LEU A 183 -1.84 22.96 -3.13
C LEU A 183 -2.92 23.85 -2.53
#